data_AF-A0A961VYY1-F1
#
_entry.id   AF-A0A961VYY1-F1
#
_cell.length_a   1.000
_cell.length_b   1.000
_cell.length_c   1.000
_cell.angle_alpha   90.00
_cell.angle_beta   90.00
_cell.angle_gamma   90.00
#
_symmetry.space_group_name_H-M   'P 1'
#
loop_
_entity.id
_entity.type
_entity.pdbx_description
1 polymer ?
#
loop_
_entity_poly.entity_id
_entity_poly.type
_entity_poly.pdbx_seq_one_letter_code
_entity_poly.pdbx_strand_id
1 'polypeptide(L)'
;MSKLQFNAIAAQYSCALLAAICGSLIFTASNANAADHGTCDWYASEASSQQDRNASAGCGYIGARWHNWRDAHYTWCRVASNSKVMKEHNRRESKLSKCGA
;
A
#
# COMPACT_ATOMS: atom_id res chain seq x y z
N MET A 1 -9.49 -2.41 -37.70
CA MET A 1 -9.93 -1.29 -36.84
C MET A 1 -11.45 -1.20 -36.95
N SER A 2 -12.32 -1.27 -35.95
CA SER A 2 -12.26 -1.37 -34.48
C SER A 2 -13.68 -1.75 -34.04
N LYS A 3 -13.89 -2.95 -33.45
CA LYS A 3 -15.21 -3.37 -32.88
C LYS A 3 -15.10 -3.91 -31.45
N LEU A 4 -13.93 -3.77 -30.82
CA LEU A 4 -13.81 -3.75 -29.37
C LEU A 4 -14.33 -2.37 -28.90
N GLN A 5 -14.99 -2.31 -27.73
CA GLN A 5 -15.35 -1.13 -26.92
C GLN A 5 -16.86 -0.77 -26.77
N PHE A 6 -17.79 -1.24 -27.60
CA PHE A 6 -19.21 -0.79 -27.48
C PHE A 6 -20.12 -1.59 -26.52
N ASN A 7 -19.72 -2.77 -26.06
CA ASN A 7 -20.60 -3.68 -25.31
C ASN A 7 -20.56 -3.58 -23.77
N ALA A 8 -19.88 -2.60 -23.17
CA ALA A 8 -19.72 -2.53 -21.71
C ALA A 8 -20.24 -1.25 -21.04
N ILE A 9 -20.98 -0.39 -21.76
CA ILE A 9 -21.44 0.91 -21.23
C ILE A 9 -22.98 0.99 -21.07
N ALA A 10 -23.73 0.05 -21.65
CA ALA A 10 -25.20 0.11 -21.67
C ALA A 10 -25.93 -0.48 -20.46
N ALA A 11 -25.23 -1.08 -19.48
CA ALA A 11 -25.86 -1.64 -18.27
C ALA A 11 -25.91 -0.67 -17.07
N GLN A 12 -25.35 0.55 -17.20
CA GLN A 12 -25.19 1.49 -16.09
C GLN A 12 -26.24 2.62 -16.09
N TYR A 13 -27.05 2.78 -17.14
CA TYR A 13 -27.91 3.96 -17.32
C TYR A 13 -29.36 3.60 -17.65
N SER A 14 -30.05 2.91 -16.74
CA SER A 14 -31.51 2.76 -16.78
C SER A 14 -32.09 2.91 -15.37
N CYS A 15 -32.13 4.17 -14.91
CA CYS A 15 -33.05 4.76 -13.93
C CYS A 15 -32.41 6.02 -13.32
N ALA A 16 -32.07 6.98 -14.18
CA ALA A 16 -31.77 8.35 -13.75
C ALA A 16 -33.04 9.20 -13.88
N LEU A 17 -34.05 8.94 -13.05
CA LEU A 17 -35.22 9.82 -12.90
C LEU A 17 -35.76 9.79 -11.46
N LEU A 18 -34.93 10.09 -10.46
CA LEU A 18 -35.36 10.62 -9.15
C LEU A 18 -34.17 11.37 -8.50
N ALA A 19 -33.93 12.60 -8.94
CA ALA A 19 -33.00 13.51 -8.28
C ALA A 19 -33.77 14.35 -7.25
N ALA A 20 -33.72 13.98 -5.96
CA ALA A 20 -33.87 14.89 -4.82
C ALA A 20 -33.68 14.11 -3.50
N ILE A 21 -32.89 14.67 -2.58
CA ILE A 21 -32.58 14.22 -1.21
C ILE A 21 -31.48 13.13 -1.09
N CYS A 22 -30.21 13.49 -1.37
CA CYS A 22 -28.98 12.89 -0.79
C CYS A 22 -27.71 13.60 -1.30
N GLY A 23 -27.74 14.94 -1.34
CA GLY A 23 -26.72 15.81 -1.97
C GLY A 23 -25.39 15.95 -1.23
N SER A 24 -24.93 14.95 -0.47
CA SER A 24 -23.59 14.97 0.12
C SER A 24 -23.13 13.54 0.29
N LEU A 25 -21.87 13.25 -0.05
CA LEU A 25 -21.24 11.92 -0.12
C LEU A 25 -21.19 11.31 -1.53
N ILE A 26 -20.61 12.04 -2.49
CA ILE A 26 -19.78 11.36 -3.49
C ILE A 26 -18.56 10.83 -2.72
N PHE A 27 -18.68 9.64 -2.12
CA PHE A 27 -17.52 8.88 -1.63
C PHE A 27 -16.68 8.56 -2.85
N THR A 28 -15.60 9.30 -3.08
CA THR A 28 -14.59 8.94 -4.07
C THR A 28 -13.88 7.69 -3.55
N ALA A 29 -14.34 6.51 -3.98
CA ALA A 29 -13.63 5.27 -3.73
C ALA A 29 -12.24 5.37 -4.37
N SER A 30 -11.22 5.55 -3.54
CA SER A 30 -9.84 5.62 -4.00
C SER A 30 -9.39 4.21 -4.40
N ASN A 31 -9.09 3.99 -5.68
CA ASN A 31 -8.53 2.72 -6.14
C ASN A 31 -7.15 2.51 -5.49
N ALA A 32 -7.08 1.58 -4.54
CA ALA A 32 -5.82 1.16 -3.93
C ALA A 32 -5.11 0.19 -4.87
N ASN A 33 -4.41 0.71 -5.88
CA ASN A 33 -3.52 -0.11 -6.71
C ASN A 33 -2.40 -0.68 -5.84
N ALA A 34 -2.00 -1.92 -6.14
CA ALA A 34 -0.79 -2.50 -5.57
C ALA A 34 0.44 -1.65 -5.94
N ALA A 35 1.47 -1.68 -5.08
CA ALA A 35 2.72 -1.01 -5.34
C ALA A 35 3.43 -1.61 -6.57
N ASP A 36 4.12 -0.77 -7.33
CA ASP A 36 4.91 -1.21 -8.48
C ASP A 36 6.19 -1.95 -8.03
N HIS A 37 6.85 -2.64 -8.96
CA HIS A 37 8.04 -3.45 -8.67
C HIS A 37 9.18 -2.63 -8.05
N GLY A 38 9.43 -1.41 -8.55
CA GLY A 38 10.51 -0.56 -8.05
C GLY A 38 10.24 -0.10 -6.62
N THR A 39 9.00 0.28 -6.32
CA THR A 39 8.59 0.60 -4.94
C THR A 39 8.79 -0.61 -4.00
N CYS A 40 8.49 -1.82 -4.47
CA CYS A 40 8.69 -3.02 -3.66
C CYS A 40 10.15 -3.43 -3.47
N ASP A 41 10.99 -3.26 -4.49
CA ASP A 41 12.43 -3.50 -4.37
C ASP A 41 13.08 -2.53 -3.38
N TRP A 42 12.70 -1.25 -3.45
CA TRP A 42 13.11 -0.24 -2.48
C TRP A 42 12.67 -0.61 -1.07
N TYR A 43 11.36 -0.84 -0.87
CA TYR A 43 10.80 -1.14 0.45
C TYR A 43 11.44 -2.37 1.08
N ALA A 44 11.65 -3.44 0.31
CA ALA A 44 12.23 -4.68 0.82
C ALA A 44 13.68 -4.49 1.31
N SER A 45 14.45 -3.68 0.58
CA SER A 45 15.83 -3.35 0.95
C SER A 45 15.86 -2.48 2.21
N GLU A 46 15.00 -1.47 2.26
CA GLU A 46 14.92 -0.55 3.41
C GLU A 46 14.40 -1.25 4.67
N ALA A 47 13.39 -2.12 4.55
CA ALA A 47 12.88 -2.90 5.67
C ALA A 47 13.95 -3.84 6.27
N SER A 48 14.85 -4.36 5.43
CA SER A 48 15.99 -5.19 5.86
C SER A 48 17.03 -4.33 6.59
N SER A 49 17.42 -3.18 6.02
CA SER A 49 18.32 -2.19 6.67
C SER A 49 17.78 -1.72 8.03
N GLN A 50 16.48 -1.46 8.12
CA GLN A 50 15.81 -1.12 9.37
C GLN A 50 15.85 -2.25 10.40
N GLN A 51 15.82 -3.51 9.95
CA GLN A 51 16.01 -4.64 10.86
C GLN A 51 17.45 -4.71 11.37
N ASP A 52 18.43 -4.44 10.52
CA ASP A 52 19.83 -4.40 10.95
C ASP A 52 20.06 -3.29 11.98
N ARG A 53 19.47 -2.09 11.77
CA ARG A 53 19.45 -1.00 12.76
C ARG A 53 18.76 -1.40 14.06
N ASN A 54 17.60 -2.05 13.99
CA ASN A 54 16.89 -2.59 15.15
C ASN A 54 17.78 -3.55 15.97
N ALA A 55 18.52 -4.43 15.29
CA ALA A 55 19.41 -5.38 15.95
C ALA A 55 20.67 -4.71 16.51
N SER A 56 21.34 -3.84 15.74
CA SER A 56 22.58 -3.19 16.15
C SER A 56 22.40 -2.22 17.33
N ALA A 57 21.26 -1.55 17.38
CA ALA A 57 20.91 -0.65 18.48
C ALA A 57 20.26 -1.36 19.67
N GLY A 58 20.04 -2.68 19.61
CA GLY A 58 19.43 -3.44 20.71
C GLY A 58 17.97 -3.08 20.99
N CYS A 59 17.22 -2.62 19.99
CA CYS A 59 15.83 -2.15 20.16
C CYS A 59 14.83 -3.27 20.48
N GLY A 60 15.18 -4.52 20.17
CA GLY A 60 14.38 -5.70 20.55
C GLY A 60 13.05 -5.85 19.81
N TYR A 61 12.83 -5.17 18.68
CA TYR A 61 11.62 -5.38 17.89
C TYR A 61 11.65 -6.73 17.15
N ILE A 62 10.54 -7.46 17.18
CA ILE A 62 10.42 -8.82 16.64
C ILE A 62 9.13 -9.02 15.82
N GLY A 63 8.99 -10.20 15.21
CA GLY A 63 7.80 -10.66 14.48
C GLY A 63 7.90 -10.44 12.96
N ALA A 64 6.81 -10.69 12.23
CA ALA A 64 6.78 -10.64 10.76
C ALA A 64 7.17 -9.29 10.14
N ARG A 65 7.23 -8.22 10.94
CA ARG A 65 7.72 -6.92 10.52
C ARG A 65 9.25 -6.85 10.67
N TRP A 66 9.82 -7.43 11.71
CA TRP A 66 11.21 -7.23 12.10
C TRP A 66 12.03 -8.51 11.82
N HIS A 67 12.39 -8.69 10.55
CA HIS A 67 13.29 -9.74 10.06
C HIS A 67 14.09 -9.24 8.85
N ASN A 68 15.23 -9.87 8.53
CA ASN A 68 16.12 -9.51 7.43
C ASN A 68 15.78 -10.22 6.10
N TRP A 69 14.69 -10.98 6.04
CA TRP A 69 14.24 -11.64 4.81
C TRP A 69 13.63 -10.64 3.82
N ARG A 70 14.47 -10.13 2.92
CA ARG A 70 14.08 -9.20 1.84
C ARG A 70 12.89 -9.72 1.02
N ASP A 71 12.90 -10.99 0.63
CA ASP A 71 11.86 -11.56 -0.23
C ASP A 71 10.48 -11.59 0.43
N ALA A 72 10.42 -11.76 1.76
CA ALA A 72 9.17 -11.69 2.50
C ALA A 72 8.62 -10.25 2.54
N HIS A 73 9.48 -9.24 2.71
CA HIS A 73 9.08 -7.83 2.61
C HIS A 73 8.60 -7.47 1.20
N TYR A 74 9.30 -7.97 0.18
CA TYR A 74 8.91 -7.79 -1.22
C TYR A 74 7.53 -8.41 -1.48
N THR A 75 7.33 -9.66 -1.05
CA THR A 75 6.06 -10.40 -1.22
C THR A 75 4.90 -9.67 -0.57
N TRP A 76 5.09 -9.15 0.65
CA TRP A 76 4.08 -8.32 1.30
C TRP A 76 3.79 -7.04 0.51
N CYS A 77 4.82 -6.37 -0.01
CA CYS A 77 4.65 -5.14 -0.78
C CYS A 77 3.83 -5.36 -2.05
N ARG A 78 4.01 -6.50 -2.74
CA ARG A 78 3.31 -6.83 -3.99
C ARG A 78 1.79 -6.87 -3.89
N VAL A 79 1.24 -7.00 -2.67
CA VAL A 79 -0.21 -6.96 -2.41
C VAL A 79 -0.63 -5.74 -1.60
N ALA A 80 0.33 -4.92 -1.16
CA ALA A 80 0.09 -3.67 -0.47
C ALA A 80 -0.02 -2.52 -1.48
N SER A 81 -0.83 -1.51 -1.17
CA SER A 81 -0.83 -0.28 -1.96
C SER A 81 0.36 0.60 -1.62
N ASN A 82 0.76 1.48 -2.55
CA ASN A 82 1.84 2.46 -2.31
C ASN A 82 1.67 3.21 -0.98
N SER A 83 0.44 3.65 -0.66
CA SER A 83 0.15 4.31 0.63
C SER A 83 0.43 3.42 1.84
N LYS A 84 0.10 2.12 1.77
CA LYS A 84 0.38 1.16 2.86
C LYS A 84 1.89 0.93 3.01
N VAL A 85 2.61 0.80 1.91
CA VAL A 85 4.07 0.63 1.88
C VAL A 85 4.76 1.82 2.55
N MET A 86 4.41 3.05 2.15
CA MET A 86 4.98 4.26 2.75
C MET A 86 4.64 4.42 4.24
N LYS A 87 3.38 4.13 4.62
CA LYS A 87 2.96 4.15 6.04
C LYS A 87 3.73 3.11 6.87
N GLU A 88 3.98 1.95 6.30
CA GLU A 88 4.75 0.89 6.95
C GLU A 88 6.19 1.31 7.17
N HIS A 89 6.87 1.77 6.12
CA HIS A 89 8.23 2.31 6.19
C HIS A 89 8.33 3.42 7.26
N ASN A 90 7.46 4.43 7.22
CA ASN A 90 7.47 5.54 8.18
C ASN A 90 7.23 5.09 9.62
N ARG A 91 6.35 4.09 9.83
CA ARG A 91 6.11 3.53 11.17
C ARG A 91 7.35 2.85 11.71
N ARG A 92 8.10 2.14 10.87
CA ARG A 92 9.34 1.47 11.27
C ARG A 92 10.42 2.49 11.61
N GLU A 93 10.63 3.50 10.76
CA GLU A 93 11.54 4.62 11.05
C GLU A 93 11.19 5.31 12.36
N SER A 94 9.90 5.62 12.59
CA SER A 94 9.47 6.23 13.85
C SER A 94 9.76 5.34 15.07
N LYS A 95 9.64 4.02 14.95
CA LYS A 95 10.00 3.09 16.02
C LYS A 95 11.50 3.03 16.27
N LEU A 96 12.33 3.05 15.22
CA LEU A 96 13.79 3.08 15.33
C LEU A 96 14.27 4.39 15.97
N SER A 97 13.76 5.52 15.47
CA SER A 97 14.07 6.84 16.02
C SER A 97 13.75 6.94 17.52
N LYS A 98 12.61 6.40 17.96
CA LYS A 98 12.25 6.35 19.39
C LYS A 98 13.16 5.46 20.24
N CYS A 99 13.82 4.49 19.62
CA CYS A 99 14.79 3.63 20.27
C CYS A 99 16.21 4.24 20.28
N GLY A 100 16.48 5.22 19.41
CA GLY A 100 17.82 5.79 19.23
C GLY A 100 18.67 5.07 18.18
N ALA A 101 18.01 4.44 17.20
CA ALA A 101 18.62 3.71 16.08
C ALA A 101 18.53 4.47 14.76
#